data_AF-W7UNX6-F1
#
_entry.id   AF-W7UNX6-F1
#
_cell.length_a   1.000
_cell.length_b   1.000
_cell.length_c   1.000
_cell.angle_alpha   90.00
_cell.angle_beta   90.00
_cell.angle_gamma   90.00
#
_symmetry.space_group_name_H-M   'P 1'
#
loop_
_entity.id
_entity.type
_entity.pdbx_description
1 polymer ?
#
loop_
_entity_poly.entity_id
_entity_poly.type
_entity_poly.pdbx_seq_one_letter_code
_entity_poly.pdbx_strand_id
1 'polypeptide(L)'
;MSFIYAEKTEIKSDDEVFNLTQIYSDTKTALIGAYKSNWSNEAYKLISKYGFTKCINISPKLSLSFAGNDTGYAHDFLRWIYNESEFDIETAINKAYEIHMSTDKDNIEFILCYADDNNETHIYCIKEKQIHRDVSSAWIGSYAAFHKLQELRMKDDFSAQNTLSLFTRAVEECKDNTVGGFIICDRFDNIKKQFVFQERLEAYAYRAQSVHYGEEIVFSRPAETGDCTLHFYEDPYDVIIEFYQNNTILLYTSRYRYSDKDTNNKNTNHFLLPMIIDAETNLVLPV
;
A
#
# COMPACT_ATOMS: atom_id res chain seq x y z
N MET A 1 -11.00 -2.59 -8.05
CA MET A 1 -11.22 -3.07 -6.66
C MET A 1 -9.94 -3.70 -6.14
N SER A 2 -9.64 -3.47 -4.87
CA SER A 2 -8.40 -3.76 -4.13
C SER A 2 -8.79 -4.09 -2.68
N PHE A 3 -7.86 -4.43 -1.79
CA PHE A 3 -8.10 -4.59 -0.37
C PHE A 3 -7.11 -3.74 0.42
N ILE A 4 -7.64 -2.91 1.31
CA ILE A 4 -6.85 -2.12 2.24
C ILE A 4 -7.41 -2.34 3.65
N TYR A 5 -6.50 -2.50 4.59
CA TYR A 5 -6.79 -2.65 6.02
C TYR A 5 -5.89 -1.72 6.82
N ALA A 6 -6.46 -0.97 7.76
CA ALA A 6 -5.72 -0.12 8.68
C ALA A 6 -6.07 -0.49 10.12
N GLU A 7 -5.10 -0.44 11.01
CA GLU A 7 -5.31 -0.72 12.44
C GLU A 7 -4.37 0.07 13.34
N LYS A 8 -4.81 0.29 14.57
CA LYS A 8 -4.00 0.70 15.71
C LYS A 8 -3.78 -0.52 16.60
N THR A 9 -2.52 -0.89 16.80
CA THR A 9 -2.11 -1.95 17.71
C THR A 9 -1.40 -1.35 18.92
N GLU A 10 -1.92 -1.62 20.11
CA GLU A 10 -1.28 -1.20 21.35
C GLU A 10 -0.02 -2.04 21.59
N ILE A 11 1.14 -1.38 21.66
CA ILE A 11 2.41 -2.01 22.01
C ILE A 11 2.79 -1.56 23.41
N LYS A 12 3.03 -2.54 24.29
CA LYS A 12 3.54 -2.32 25.64
C LYS A 12 5.02 -2.63 25.66
N SER A 13 5.84 -1.64 26.00
CA SER A 13 7.27 -1.81 26.19
C SER A 13 7.67 -1.21 27.54
N ASP A 14 8.12 -2.07 28.44
CA ASP A 14 8.59 -1.78 29.82
C ASP A 14 7.65 -0.87 30.65
N ASP A 15 7.60 0.44 30.38
CA ASP A 15 6.78 1.45 31.08
C ASP A 15 5.95 2.37 30.15
N GLU A 16 6.03 2.17 28.83
CA GLU A 16 5.30 2.97 27.84
C GLU A 16 4.30 2.14 27.05
N VAL A 17 3.12 2.72 26.86
CA VAL A 17 2.10 2.22 25.95
C VAL A 17 2.05 3.17 24.77
N PHE A 18 2.39 2.67 23.59
CA PHE A 18 2.23 3.43 22.36
C PHE A 18 1.39 2.67 21.36
N ASN A 19 0.64 3.40 20.56
CA ASN A 19 -0.13 2.84 19.47
C ASN A 19 0.74 2.79 18.22
N LEU A 20 0.87 1.60 17.66
CA LEU A 20 1.41 1.40 16.31
C LEU A 20 0.24 1.48 15.32
N THR A 21 0.23 2.51 14.49
CA THR A 21 -0.74 2.60 13.38
C THR A 21 -0.10 2.07 12.10
N GLN A 22 -0.74 1.09 11.49
CA GLN A 22 -0.31 0.44 10.25
C GLN A 22 -1.43 0.39 9.24
N ILE A 23 -1.05 0.49 7.97
CA ILE A 23 -1.91 0.38 6.81
C ILE A 23 -1.32 -0.69 5.90
N TYR A 24 -2.15 -1.64 5.49
CA TYR A 24 -1.79 -2.73 4.59
C TYR A 24 -2.62 -2.60 3.32
N SER A 25 -1.97 -2.66 2.17
CA SER A 25 -2.64 -2.57 0.87
C SER A 25 -2.03 -3.53 -0.14
N ASP A 26 -2.86 -4.12 -1.00
CA ASP A 26 -2.37 -4.88 -2.16
C ASP A 26 -2.09 -3.93 -3.34
N THR A 27 -1.16 -4.27 -4.26
CA THR A 27 -0.88 -3.40 -5.41
C THR A 27 -1.78 -3.66 -6.61
N LYS A 28 -2.44 -4.82 -6.70
CA LYS A 28 -3.15 -5.22 -7.93
C LYS A 28 -4.24 -4.22 -8.32
N THR A 29 -4.31 -3.98 -9.61
CA THR A 29 -5.38 -3.19 -10.22
C THR A 29 -5.90 -3.91 -11.45
N ALA A 30 -7.22 -4.08 -11.53
CA ALA A 30 -7.87 -4.48 -12.77
C ALA A 30 -7.96 -3.29 -13.73
N LEU A 31 -7.21 -3.30 -14.82
CA LEU A 31 -7.28 -2.29 -15.87
C LEU A 31 -8.35 -2.68 -16.90
N ILE A 32 -9.61 -2.30 -16.66
CA ILE A 32 -10.74 -2.58 -17.56
C ILE A 32 -11.13 -1.32 -18.36
N GLY A 33 -11.42 -1.50 -19.66
CA GLY A 33 -12.10 -0.48 -20.48
C GLY A 33 -11.28 0.79 -20.78
N ALA A 34 -11.91 1.96 -20.64
CA ALA A 34 -11.39 3.28 -21.03
C ALA A 34 -10.11 3.71 -20.29
N TYR A 35 -9.69 2.96 -19.27
CA TYR A 35 -8.47 3.24 -18.51
C TYR A 35 -7.20 3.16 -19.34
N LYS A 36 -7.14 2.35 -20.42
CA LYS A 36 -5.93 2.25 -21.25
C LYS A 36 -5.53 3.60 -21.89
N SER A 37 -6.48 4.44 -22.28
CA SER A 37 -6.15 5.72 -22.91
C SER A 37 -5.49 6.71 -21.94
N ASN A 38 -5.70 6.55 -20.64
CA ASN A 38 -5.08 7.38 -19.61
C ASN A 38 -3.57 7.12 -19.49
N TRP A 39 -3.08 5.92 -19.83
CA TRP A 39 -1.69 5.56 -19.58
C TRP A 39 -0.88 5.55 -20.88
N SER A 40 0.43 5.80 -20.78
CA SER A 40 1.35 5.37 -21.83
C SER A 40 1.36 3.85 -21.97
N ASN A 41 1.96 3.34 -23.05
CA ASN A 41 2.06 1.89 -23.24
C ASN A 41 2.97 1.27 -22.18
N GLU A 42 4.03 1.98 -21.80
CA GLU A 42 5.00 1.62 -20.78
C GLU A 42 4.34 1.53 -19.41
N ALA A 43 3.65 2.59 -18.98
CA ALA A 43 2.92 2.60 -17.71
C ALA A 43 1.82 1.52 -17.69
N TYR A 44 1.06 1.37 -18.78
CA TYR A 44 0.02 0.34 -18.87
C TYR A 44 0.58 -1.07 -18.70
N LYS A 45 1.69 -1.41 -19.36
CA LYS A 45 2.36 -2.71 -19.22
C LYS A 45 2.79 -2.96 -17.76
N LEU A 46 3.42 -1.98 -17.13
CA LEU A 46 3.92 -2.14 -15.76
C LEU A 46 2.80 -2.23 -14.74
N ILE A 47 1.78 -1.37 -14.84
CA ILE A 47 0.60 -1.44 -13.96
C ILE A 47 -0.14 -2.77 -14.16
N SER A 48 -0.26 -3.27 -15.40
CA SER A 48 -0.88 -4.58 -15.66
C SER A 48 -0.11 -5.72 -14.99
N LYS A 49 1.22 -5.62 -14.88
CA LYS A 49 2.10 -6.66 -14.32
C LYS A 49 2.25 -6.57 -12.81
N TYR A 50 2.44 -5.37 -12.28
CA TYR A 50 2.83 -5.12 -10.88
C TYR A 50 1.80 -4.31 -10.09
N GLY A 51 0.75 -3.81 -10.74
CA GLY A 51 -0.21 -2.91 -10.12
C GLY A 51 0.37 -1.52 -9.82
N PHE A 52 -0.22 -0.81 -8.86
CA PHE A 52 0.29 0.46 -8.31
C PHE A 52 -0.12 0.60 -6.83
N THR A 53 0.46 1.52 -6.07
CA THR A 53 0.14 1.63 -4.63
C THR A 53 -1.24 2.27 -4.42
N LYS A 54 -2.01 1.76 -3.45
CA LYS A 54 -3.28 2.39 -3.03
C LYS A 54 -3.15 3.20 -1.75
N CYS A 55 -1.93 3.39 -1.30
CA CYS A 55 -1.55 4.16 -0.14
C CYS A 55 -0.53 5.21 -0.59
N ILE A 56 -0.75 6.45 -0.17
CA ILE A 56 0.05 7.63 -0.52
C ILE A 56 0.22 8.49 0.72
N ASN A 57 1.46 8.71 1.12
CA ASN A 57 1.83 9.67 2.15
C ASN A 57 1.81 11.07 1.53
N ILE A 58 0.74 11.80 1.84
CA ILE A 58 0.50 13.16 1.35
C ILE A 58 1.43 14.16 2.04
N SER A 59 1.63 13.96 3.33
CA SER A 59 2.54 14.72 4.17
C SER A 59 3.14 13.78 5.24
N PRO A 60 4.15 14.21 6.00
CA PRO A 60 4.67 13.41 7.10
C PRO A 60 3.58 12.93 8.06
N LYS A 61 2.49 13.70 8.23
CA LYS A 61 1.42 13.44 9.20
C LYS A 61 0.14 12.88 8.60
N LEU A 62 0.07 12.66 7.28
CA LEU A 62 -1.15 12.24 6.62
C LEU A 62 -0.86 11.19 5.54
N SER A 63 -1.42 10.00 5.74
CA SER A 63 -1.48 8.92 4.77
C SER A 63 -2.91 8.75 4.26
N LEU A 64 -3.07 8.73 2.94
CA LEU A 64 -4.33 8.45 2.26
C LEU A 64 -4.28 7.06 1.66
N SER A 65 -5.31 6.27 1.92
CA SER A 65 -5.58 5.05 1.17
C SER A 65 -6.94 5.07 0.49
N PHE A 66 -7.04 4.39 -0.66
CA PHE A 66 -8.26 4.40 -1.46
C PHE A 66 -8.53 3.05 -2.16
N ALA A 67 -9.80 2.70 -2.32
CA ALA A 67 -10.23 1.52 -3.06
C ALA A 67 -11.54 1.80 -3.79
N GLY A 68 -11.76 1.14 -4.92
CA GLY A 68 -13.05 1.22 -5.62
C GLY A 68 -12.97 0.73 -7.05
N ASN A 69 -14.07 0.93 -7.77
CA ASN A 69 -14.16 0.65 -9.20
C ASN A 69 -13.57 1.77 -10.07
N ASP A 70 -13.52 2.99 -9.56
CA ASP A 70 -13.03 4.15 -10.30
C ASP A 70 -12.03 4.95 -9.46
N THR A 71 -10.74 4.67 -9.70
CA THR A 71 -9.65 5.37 -9.01
C THR A 71 -9.50 6.83 -9.45
N GLY A 72 -10.19 7.27 -10.51
CA GLY A 72 -10.19 8.69 -10.91
C GLY A 72 -10.65 9.62 -9.79
N TYR A 73 -11.60 9.20 -8.96
CA TYR A 73 -12.06 9.98 -7.81
C TYR A 73 -10.98 10.14 -6.72
N ALA A 74 -10.08 9.17 -6.55
CA ALA A 74 -8.92 9.35 -5.67
C ALA A 74 -7.96 10.39 -6.22
N HIS A 75 -7.82 10.46 -7.55
CA HIS A 75 -7.02 11.51 -8.17
C HIS A 75 -7.65 12.89 -7.94
N ASP A 76 -8.97 13.03 -8.07
CA ASP A 76 -9.66 14.31 -7.80
C ASP A 76 -9.38 14.81 -6.37
N PHE A 77 -9.36 13.89 -5.39
CA PHE A 77 -8.99 14.21 -4.02
C PHE A 77 -7.52 14.65 -3.91
N LEU A 78 -6.59 13.88 -4.47
CA LEU A 78 -5.15 14.22 -4.45
C LEU A 78 -4.90 15.56 -5.13
N ARG A 79 -5.50 15.80 -6.29
CA ARG A 79 -5.38 17.05 -7.03
C ARG A 79 -5.92 18.21 -6.21
N TRP A 80 -7.04 18.05 -5.50
CA TRP A 80 -7.52 19.08 -4.58
C TRP A 80 -6.47 19.36 -3.50
N ILE A 81 -6.00 18.34 -2.78
CA ILE A 81 -4.99 18.49 -1.71
C ILE A 81 -3.71 19.17 -2.20
N TYR A 82 -3.17 18.78 -3.36
CA TYR A 82 -1.92 19.36 -3.85
C TYR A 82 -2.06 20.79 -4.40
N ASN A 83 -3.30 21.26 -4.61
CA ASN A 83 -3.57 22.66 -4.97
C ASN A 83 -3.89 23.54 -3.74
N GLU A 84 -4.18 22.94 -2.59
CA GLU A 84 -4.36 23.67 -1.34
C GLU A 84 -2.99 23.97 -0.72
N SER A 85 -2.73 25.23 -0.37
CA SER A 85 -1.48 25.61 0.30
C SER A 85 -1.47 25.15 1.77
N GLU A 86 -2.63 25.16 2.42
CA GLU A 86 -2.84 24.76 3.81
C GLU A 86 -4.27 24.20 3.93
N PHE A 87 -4.44 23.14 4.71
CA PHE A 87 -5.76 22.59 5.04
C PHE A 87 -5.72 21.94 6.43
N ASP A 88 -6.87 21.92 7.11
CA ASP A 88 -7.06 21.10 8.31
C ASP A 88 -7.58 19.70 7.96
N ILE A 89 -7.40 18.75 8.88
CA ILE A 89 -7.79 17.35 8.66
C ILE A 89 -9.31 17.20 8.42
N GLU A 90 -10.14 18.03 9.05
CA GLU A 90 -11.60 17.98 8.86
C GLU A 90 -11.99 18.40 7.44
N THR A 91 -11.31 19.37 6.86
CA THR A 91 -11.49 19.80 5.48
C THR A 91 -11.14 18.66 4.52
N ALA A 92 -10.02 17.95 4.77
CA ALA A 92 -9.67 16.77 4.00
C ALA A 92 -10.69 15.64 4.13
N ILE A 93 -11.16 15.33 5.34
CA ILE A 93 -12.20 14.32 5.58
C ILE A 93 -13.49 14.70 4.84
N ASN A 94 -13.92 15.96 4.95
CA ASN A 94 -15.13 16.45 4.30
C ASN A 94 -15.00 16.41 2.77
N LYS A 95 -13.83 16.71 2.21
CA LYS A 95 -13.61 16.60 0.76
C LYS A 95 -13.67 15.16 0.28
N ALA A 96 -13.01 14.24 0.97
CA ALA A 96 -13.07 12.81 0.64
C ALA A 96 -14.52 12.29 0.74
N TYR A 97 -15.28 12.76 1.73
CA TYR A 97 -16.69 12.43 1.88
C TYR A 97 -17.56 13.02 0.76
N GLU A 98 -17.36 14.28 0.38
CA GLU A 98 -18.05 14.92 -0.75
C GLU A 98 -17.84 14.12 -2.05
N ILE A 99 -16.58 13.76 -2.36
CA ILE A 99 -16.23 12.94 -3.51
C ILE A 99 -16.92 11.58 -3.43
N HIS A 100 -16.85 10.90 -2.29
CA HIS A 100 -17.56 9.64 -2.09
C HIS A 100 -19.07 9.79 -2.33
N MET A 101 -19.71 10.84 -1.80
CA MET A 101 -21.14 11.09 -1.94
C MET A 101 -21.58 11.40 -3.39
N SER A 102 -20.67 11.91 -4.22
CA SER A 102 -20.93 12.29 -5.62
C SER A 102 -21.04 11.13 -6.61
N THR A 103 -20.76 9.90 -6.18
CA THR A 103 -20.69 8.72 -7.05
C THR A 103 -21.40 7.52 -6.42
N ASP A 104 -21.42 6.35 -7.04
CA ASP A 104 -22.01 5.14 -6.44
C ASP A 104 -21.18 4.65 -5.24
N LYS A 105 -21.80 3.88 -4.34
CA LYS A 105 -21.17 3.47 -3.07
C LYS A 105 -19.86 2.69 -3.23
N ASP A 106 -19.71 1.92 -4.31
CA ASP A 106 -18.57 1.03 -4.54
C ASP A 106 -17.53 1.64 -5.52
N ASN A 107 -17.76 2.88 -5.98
CA ASN A 107 -16.88 3.53 -6.96
C ASN A 107 -15.60 4.05 -6.33
N ILE A 108 -15.66 4.54 -5.10
CA ILE A 108 -14.49 4.97 -4.33
C ILE A 108 -14.78 4.91 -2.84
N GLU A 109 -13.82 4.51 -2.04
CA GLU A 109 -13.81 4.52 -0.57
C GLU A 109 -12.44 5.03 -0.13
N PHE A 110 -12.35 5.64 1.05
CA PHE A 110 -11.12 6.22 1.57
C PHE A 110 -10.83 5.78 3.00
N ILE A 111 -9.55 5.62 3.31
CA ILE A 111 -9.03 5.63 4.68
C ILE A 111 -8.03 6.77 4.78
N LEU A 112 -8.22 7.68 5.73
CA LEU A 112 -7.26 8.72 6.07
C LEU A 112 -6.67 8.36 7.43
N CYS A 113 -5.35 8.17 7.48
CA CYS A 113 -4.62 8.06 8.72
C CYS A 113 -3.85 9.36 8.97
N TYR A 114 -4.10 9.99 10.10
CA TYR A 114 -3.54 11.29 10.46
C TYR A 114 -2.85 11.21 11.82
N ALA A 115 -1.72 11.88 11.99
CA ALA A 115 -1.09 12.06 13.28
C ALA A 115 -1.18 13.52 13.72
N ASP A 116 -1.74 13.76 14.91
CA ASP A 116 -1.91 15.10 15.47
C ASP A 116 -0.58 15.75 15.93
N ASP A 117 -0.66 16.94 16.50
CA ASP A 117 0.51 17.67 17.02
C ASP A 117 1.21 16.93 18.16
N ASN A 118 0.48 16.09 18.90
CA ASN A 118 1.01 15.21 19.94
C ASN A 118 1.57 13.90 19.39
N ASN A 119 1.46 13.66 18.07
CA ASN A 119 1.79 12.42 17.39
C ASN A 119 0.83 11.26 17.72
N GLU A 120 -0.34 11.57 18.25
CA GLU A 120 -1.43 10.61 18.37
C GLU A 120 -2.03 10.37 16.98
N THR A 121 -2.07 9.11 16.58
CA THR A 121 -2.59 8.70 15.27
C THR A 121 -4.09 8.44 15.34
N HIS A 122 -4.82 8.87 14.32
CA HIS A 122 -6.26 8.72 14.13
C HIS A 122 -6.56 8.05 12.79
N ILE A 123 -7.57 7.17 12.77
CA ILE A 123 -8.02 6.48 11.56
C ILE A 123 -9.44 6.93 11.23
N TYR A 124 -9.63 7.51 10.06
CA TYR A 124 -10.94 7.88 9.52
C TYR A 124 -11.24 7.03 8.30
N CYS A 125 -12.43 6.44 8.25
CA CYS A 125 -12.86 5.61 7.12
C CYS A 125 -14.12 6.22 6.50
N ILE A 126 -14.08 6.40 5.18
CA ILE A 126 -15.19 6.91 4.38
C ILE A 126 -15.63 5.79 3.45
N LYS A 127 -16.78 5.22 3.79
CA LYS A 127 -17.29 3.98 3.21
C LYS A 127 -18.80 3.93 3.37
N GLU A 128 -19.50 3.27 2.45
CA GLU A 128 -20.95 3.04 2.55
C GLU A 128 -21.77 4.33 2.78
N LYS A 129 -21.33 5.45 2.20
CA LYS A 129 -21.92 6.79 2.35
C LYS A 129 -21.89 7.29 3.80
N GLN A 130 -20.92 6.86 4.59
CA GLN A 130 -20.73 7.26 5.98
C GLN A 130 -19.28 7.67 6.24
N ILE A 131 -19.10 8.44 7.32
CA ILE A 131 -17.79 8.76 7.90
C ILE A 131 -17.69 8.03 9.23
N HIS A 132 -16.80 7.05 9.32
CA HIS A 132 -16.40 6.42 10.57
C HIS A 132 -15.18 7.16 11.11
N ARG A 133 -15.34 7.78 12.28
CA ARG A 133 -14.34 8.68 12.86
C ARG A 133 -13.57 7.98 13.97
N ASP A 134 -12.27 8.18 13.96
CA ASP A 134 -11.30 7.72 14.97
C ASP A 134 -11.52 6.27 15.44
N VAL A 135 -11.55 5.35 14.47
CA VAL A 135 -11.72 3.93 14.73
C VAL A 135 -10.39 3.27 15.08
N SER A 136 -10.42 2.16 15.81
CA SER A 136 -9.22 1.35 16.09
C SER A 136 -8.77 0.55 14.87
N SER A 137 -9.68 0.24 13.95
CA SER A 137 -9.35 -0.37 12.66
C SER A 137 -10.39 -0.04 11.60
N ALA A 138 -9.96 -0.08 10.34
CA ALA A 138 -10.78 0.23 9.17
C ALA A 138 -10.40 -0.68 8.00
N TRP A 139 -11.35 -0.89 7.08
CA TRP A 139 -11.10 -1.62 5.85
C TRP A 139 -11.95 -1.08 4.70
N ILE A 140 -11.39 -1.12 3.48
CA ILE A 140 -12.06 -0.70 2.25
C ILE A 140 -11.76 -1.70 1.13
N GLY A 141 -12.65 -1.73 0.12
CA GLY A 141 -12.51 -2.61 -1.04
C GLY A 141 -13.05 -4.04 -0.84
N SER A 142 -12.26 -5.07 -1.14
CA SER A 142 -12.73 -6.46 -1.25
C SER A 142 -13.29 -7.01 0.07
N TYR A 143 -14.61 -7.25 0.07
CA TYR A 143 -15.30 -7.91 1.17
C TYR A 143 -14.80 -9.35 1.38
N ALA A 144 -14.50 -10.07 0.30
CA ALA A 144 -14.01 -11.45 0.38
C ALA A 144 -12.64 -11.52 1.08
N ALA A 145 -11.73 -10.61 0.76
CA ALA A 145 -10.44 -10.50 1.42
C ALA A 145 -10.58 -10.11 2.91
N PHE A 146 -11.46 -9.15 3.23
CA PHE A 146 -11.74 -8.79 4.62
C PHE A 146 -12.32 -9.95 5.42
N HIS A 147 -13.33 -10.65 4.89
CA HIS A 147 -13.91 -11.81 5.56
C HIS A 147 -12.85 -12.90 5.81
N LYS A 148 -11.95 -13.12 4.84
CA LYS A 148 -10.87 -14.09 5.00
C LYS A 148 -9.86 -13.66 6.08
N LEU A 149 -9.51 -12.37 6.15
CA LEU A 149 -8.67 -11.83 7.22
C LEU A 149 -9.31 -12.10 8.61
N GLN A 150 -10.62 -11.85 8.74
CA GLN A 150 -11.35 -12.11 9.99
C GLN A 150 -11.40 -13.61 10.33
N GLU A 151 -11.60 -14.48 9.34
CA GLU A 151 -11.55 -15.94 9.53
C GLU A 151 -10.18 -16.41 10.04
N LEU A 152 -9.09 -15.91 9.43
CA LEU A 152 -7.72 -16.24 9.84
C LEU A 152 -7.44 -15.79 11.28
N ARG A 153 -7.88 -14.58 11.63
CA ARG A 153 -7.81 -14.05 13.00
C ARG A 153 -8.53 -14.96 14.01
N MET A 154 -9.72 -15.46 13.69
CA MET A 154 -10.46 -16.31 14.62
C MET A 154 -9.88 -17.73 14.78
N LYS A 155 -9.11 -18.21 13.81
CA LYS A 155 -8.55 -19.58 13.79
C LYS A 155 -7.20 -19.71 14.48
N ASP A 156 -6.37 -18.67 14.40
CA ASP A 156 -5.01 -18.71 14.92
C ASP A 156 -5.01 -18.24 16.39
N ASP A 157 -4.52 -19.09 17.30
CA ASP A 157 -4.37 -18.80 18.73
C ASP A 157 -3.38 -17.63 18.90
N PHE A 158 -3.89 -16.50 19.36
CA PHE A 158 -3.57 -15.13 18.90
C PHE A 158 -2.25 -14.51 19.41
N SER A 159 -1.18 -15.28 19.64
CA SER A 159 0.03 -14.74 20.32
C SER A 159 1.27 -14.51 19.45
N ALA A 160 1.33 -14.99 18.20
CA ALA A 160 2.60 -15.03 17.47
C ALA A 160 2.62 -14.51 16.02
N GLN A 161 1.47 -14.30 15.35
CA GLN A 161 1.47 -13.83 13.95
C GLN A 161 1.19 -12.33 13.85
N ASN A 162 2.09 -11.60 13.19
CA ASN A 162 1.95 -10.19 12.85
C ASN A 162 0.79 -10.01 11.85
N THR A 163 -0.05 -8.97 11.99
CA THR A 163 -1.15 -8.69 11.06
C THR A 163 -0.74 -8.66 9.60
N LEU A 164 0.49 -8.23 9.29
CA LEU A 164 1.01 -8.29 7.92
C LEU A 164 0.90 -9.70 7.31
N SER A 165 1.27 -10.75 8.06
CA SER A 165 1.19 -12.13 7.55
C SER A 165 -0.24 -12.59 7.37
N LEU A 166 -1.15 -12.19 8.27
CA LEU A 166 -2.58 -12.48 8.15
C LEU A 166 -3.19 -11.77 6.94
N PHE A 167 -2.80 -10.51 6.69
CA PHE A 167 -3.24 -9.75 5.53
C PHE A 167 -2.76 -10.39 4.22
N THR A 168 -1.47 -10.74 4.13
CA THR A 168 -0.90 -11.44 2.96
C THR A 168 -1.65 -12.73 2.67
N ARG A 169 -1.84 -13.59 3.69
CA ARG A 169 -2.62 -14.83 3.55
C ARG A 169 -4.07 -14.57 3.15
N ALA A 170 -4.69 -13.52 3.67
CA ALA A 170 -6.06 -13.17 3.31
C ALA A 170 -6.16 -12.82 1.81
N VAL A 171 -5.23 -12.00 1.30
CA VAL A 171 -5.17 -11.65 -0.13
C VAL A 171 -4.95 -12.90 -1.00
N GLU A 172 -4.06 -13.79 -0.60
CA GLU A 172 -3.75 -15.03 -1.34
C GLU A 172 -4.90 -16.05 -1.32
N GLU A 173 -5.57 -16.22 -0.18
CA GLU A 173 -6.55 -17.29 0.04
C GLU A 173 -8.01 -16.88 -0.24
N CYS A 174 -8.33 -15.59 -0.38
CA CYS A 174 -9.73 -15.10 -0.49
C CYS A 174 -10.43 -15.43 -1.82
N LYS A 175 -9.69 -15.89 -2.83
CA LYS A 175 -10.17 -16.23 -4.19
C LYS A 175 -10.79 -15.06 -4.97
N ASP A 176 -10.71 -13.84 -4.46
CA ASP A 176 -11.09 -12.63 -5.20
C ASP A 176 -9.98 -12.28 -6.20
N ASN A 177 -10.29 -12.28 -7.49
CA ASN A 177 -9.30 -12.03 -8.54
C ASN A 177 -8.96 -10.53 -8.69
N THR A 178 -9.62 -9.64 -7.95
CA THR A 178 -9.35 -8.20 -7.99
C THR A 178 -8.21 -7.79 -7.05
N VAL A 179 -7.85 -8.63 -6.07
CA VAL A 179 -6.76 -8.39 -5.12
C VAL A 179 -5.51 -9.21 -5.46
N GLY A 180 -4.33 -8.72 -5.05
CA GLY A 180 -3.05 -9.43 -5.18
C GLY A 180 -1.86 -8.50 -5.44
N GLY A 181 -0.82 -9.03 -6.07
CA GLY A 181 0.41 -8.28 -6.31
C GLY A 181 1.27 -8.20 -5.05
N PHE A 182 2.02 -7.12 -4.91
CA PHE A 182 2.81 -6.89 -3.69
C PHE A 182 1.91 -6.38 -2.58
N ILE A 183 2.25 -6.74 -1.34
CA ILE A 183 1.63 -6.15 -0.16
C ILE A 183 2.49 -4.96 0.24
N ILE A 184 1.90 -3.78 0.39
CA ILE A 184 2.56 -2.57 0.87
C ILE A 184 2.10 -2.32 2.29
N CYS A 185 3.06 -2.12 3.20
CA CYS A 185 2.80 -1.71 4.57
C CYS A 185 3.32 -0.29 4.77
N ASP A 186 2.43 0.62 5.12
CA ASP A 186 2.74 1.97 5.58
C ASP A 186 2.49 2.03 7.09
N ARG A 187 3.35 2.74 7.82
CA ARG A 187 3.26 2.83 9.29
C ARG A 187 3.60 4.23 9.74
N PHE A 188 3.01 4.65 10.86
CA PHE A 188 3.49 5.83 11.54
C PHE A 188 4.74 5.50 12.38
N ASP A 189 5.88 6.07 12.01
CA ASP A 189 7.12 5.99 12.77
C ASP A 189 7.09 7.02 13.91
N ASN A 190 7.03 6.54 15.15
CA ASN A 190 6.97 7.40 16.35
C ASN A 190 8.29 8.17 16.62
N ILE A 191 9.43 7.67 16.13
CA ILE A 191 10.75 8.31 16.29
C ILE A 191 10.88 9.45 15.27
N LYS A 192 10.63 9.14 13.99
CA LYS A 192 10.67 10.13 12.89
C LYS A 192 9.43 11.04 12.87
N LYS A 193 8.40 10.68 13.64
CA LYS A 193 7.12 11.38 13.75
C LYS A 193 6.42 11.53 12.40
N GLN A 194 6.51 10.51 11.55
CA GLN A 194 5.95 10.55 10.20
C GLN A 194 5.50 9.18 9.69
N PHE A 195 4.59 9.17 8.71
CA PHE A 195 4.29 7.97 7.94
C PHE A 195 5.46 7.56 7.04
N VAL A 196 5.78 6.27 7.04
CA VAL A 196 6.84 5.65 6.22
C VAL A 196 6.40 4.29 5.71
N PHE A 197 6.74 3.99 4.46
CA PHE A 197 6.63 2.63 3.96
C PHE A 197 7.63 1.73 4.72
N GLN A 198 7.15 0.63 5.28
CA GLN A 198 7.92 -0.18 6.22
C GLN A 198 9.04 -0.97 5.53
N GLU A 199 10.28 -0.84 6.03
CA GLU A 199 11.38 -1.72 5.66
C GLU A 199 11.13 -3.16 6.10
N ARG A 200 11.43 -4.10 5.19
CA ARG A 200 11.42 -5.53 5.48
C ARG A 200 12.15 -6.33 4.41
N LEU A 201 12.65 -7.49 4.81
CA LEU A 201 13.26 -8.47 3.93
C LEU A 201 12.33 -9.69 3.86
N GLU A 202 11.90 -10.04 2.65
CA GLU A 202 11.06 -11.21 2.39
C GLU A 202 11.84 -12.22 1.56
N ALA A 203 11.79 -13.50 1.94
CA ALA A 203 12.41 -14.59 1.20
C ALA A 203 11.34 -15.62 0.87
N TYR A 204 11.17 -15.87 -0.42
CA TYR A 204 10.28 -16.88 -0.97
C TYR A 204 11.13 -18.03 -1.48
N ALA A 205 10.86 -19.22 -0.98
CA ALA A 205 11.55 -20.41 -1.44
C ALA A 205 10.56 -21.42 -2.03
N TYR A 206 10.88 -21.96 -3.21
CA TYR A 206 10.03 -23.00 -3.82
C TYR A 206 10.10 -24.32 -3.04
N ARG A 207 11.21 -24.57 -2.33
CA ARG A 207 11.42 -25.75 -1.48
C ARG A 207 11.79 -25.33 -0.08
N ALA A 208 11.09 -25.90 0.91
CA ALA A 208 11.42 -25.71 2.31
C ALA A 208 12.88 -26.10 2.60
N GLN A 209 13.62 -25.22 3.26
CA GLN A 209 14.94 -25.55 3.77
C GLN A 209 14.79 -26.36 5.06
N SER A 210 15.30 -27.59 5.08
CA SER A 210 15.58 -28.29 6.33
C SER A 210 16.91 -27.75 6.85
N VAL A 211 16.89 -27.15 8.04
CA VAL A 211 18.10 -26.62 8.71
C VAL A 211 18.34 -27.47 9.95
N HIS A 212 19.55 -28.04 10.08
CA HIS A 212 19.99 -28.70 11.29
C HIS A 212 20.75 -27.74 12.21
N TYR A 213 20.82 -28.08 13.50
CA TYR A 213 21.55 -27.27 14.47
C TYR A 213 23.02 -27.14 14.07
N GLY A 214 23.50 -25.89 13.93
CA GLY A 214 24.87 -25.57 13.52
C GLY A 214 25.07 -25.39 12.01
N GLU A 215 24.04 -25.55 11.19
CA GLU A 215 24.10 -25.25 9.75
C GLU A 215 23.87 -23.76 9.48
N GLU A 216 24.53 -23.25 8.44
CA GLU A 216 24.27 -21.91 7.93
C GLU A 216 22.88 -21.83 7.30
N ILE A 217 22.11 -20.83 7.74
CA ILE A 217 20.82 -20.49 7.14
C ILE A 217 21.09 -19.65 5.89
N VAL A 218 20.61 -20.10 4.75
CA VAL A 218 20.84 -19.44 3.47
C VAL A 218 19.61 -18.61 3.12
N PHE A 219 19.71 -17.29 3.32
CA PHE A 219 18.60 -16.36 3.09
C PHE A 219 18.41 -15.97 1.62
N SER A 220 19.46 -16.11 0.80
CA SER A 220 19.41 -15.83 -0.63
C SER A 220 19.96 -17.02 -1.40
N ARG A 221 19.11 -17.58 -2.25
CA ARG A 221 19.46 -18.63 -3.19
C ARG A 221 19.26 -18.13 -4.62
N PRO A 222 19.95 -18.72 -5.61
CA PRO A 222 19.86 -18.28 -7.00
C PRO A 222 18.43 -18.42 -7.58
N ALA A 223 18.05 -17.59 -8.54
CA ALA A 223 16.72 -17.65 -9.17
C ALA A 223 16.44 -19.02 -9.82
N GLU A 224 17.47 -19.74 -10.24
CA GLU A 224 17.38 -21.05 -10.88
C GLU A 224 16.79 -22.12 -9.94
N THR A 225 16.86 -21.92 -8.62
CA THR A 225 16.22 -22.81 -7.63
C THR A 225 14.76 -22.46 -7.37
N GLY A 226 14.23 -21.41 -8.03
CA GLY A 226 12.88 -20.89 -7.84
C GLY A 226 12.72 -20.00 -6.61
N ASP A 227 13.84 -19.53 -6.04
CA ASP A 227 13.87 -18.72 -4.84
C ASP A 227 13.95 -17.22 -5.20
N CYS A 228 13.35 -16.37 -4.38
CA CYS A 228 13.30 -14.93 -4.58
C CYS A 228 13.47 -14.21 -3.25
N THR A 229 14.35 -13.21 -3.21
CA THR A 229 14.58 -12.36 -2.05
C THR A 229 14.21 -10.93 -2.42
N LEU A 230 13.31 -10.35 -1.65
CA LEU A 230 12.83 -8.98 -1.83
C LEU A 230 13.23 -8.13 -0.63
N HIS A 231 13.87 -7.00 -0.87
CA HIS A 231 14.10 -5.97 0.15
C HIS A 231 13.21 -4.78 -0.13
N PHE A 232 12.27 -4.53 0.78
CA PHE A 232 11.49 -3.31 0.82
C PHE A 232 12.28 -2.30 1.62
N TYR A 233 12.67 -1.18 1.01
CA TYR A 233 13.37 -0.11 1.71
C TYR A 233 12.39 0.85 2.37
N GLU A 234 12.79 1.41 3.50
CA GLU A 234 12.02 2.45 4.17
C GLU A 234 12.17 3.79 3.45
N ASP A 235 11.06 4.37 3.01
CA ASP A 235 11.00 5.71 2.45
C ASP A 235 9.62 6.36 2.76
N PRO A 236 9.57 7.67 3.05
CA PRO A 236 8.32 8.35 3.38
C PRO A 236 7.41 8.61 2.18
N TYR A 237 7.88 8.54 0.94
CA TYR A 237 7.14 9.01 -0.25
C TYR A 237 7.05 8.01 -1.39
N ASP A 238 8.07 7.15 -1.54
CA ASP A 238 8.19 6.20 -2.63
C ASP A 238 8.21 4.77 -2.07
N VAL A 239 7.65 3.80 -2.80
CA VAL A 239 7.79 2.38 -2.43
C VAL A 239 8.92 1.78 -3.25
N ILE A 240 9.92 1.23 -2.57
CA ILE A 240 11.14 0.72 -3.20
C ILE A 240 11.25 -0.77 -2.88
N ILE A 241 11.21 -1.62 -3.90
CA ILE A 241 11.33 -3.08 -3.76
C ILE A 241 12.50 -3.55 -4.61
N GLU A 242 13.58 -4.02 -3.99
CA GLU A 242 14.71 -4.62 -4.70
C GLU A 242 14.58 -6.14 -4.76
N PHE A 243 14.85 -6.69 -5.93
CA PHE A 243 14.90 -8.10 -6.24
C PHE A 243 16.38 -8.50 -6.38
N TYR A 244 16.93 -9.14 -5.34
CA TYR A 244 18.38 -9.42 -5.31
C TYR A 244 18.84 -10.33 -6.45
N GLN A 245 18.01 -11.28 -6.88
CA GLN A 245 18.39 -12.29 -7.87
C GLN A 245 18.56 -11.74 -9.29
N ASN A 246 17.95 -10.60 -9.63
CA ASN A 246 18.03 -10.03 -10.97
C ASN A 246 18.49 -8.57 -10.97
N ASN A 247 19.06 -8.09 -9.85
CA ASN A 247 19.61 -6.74 -9.71
C ASN A 247 18.62 -5.65 -10.15
N THR A 248 17.34 -5.82 -9.79
CA THR A 248 16.26 -4.95 -10.26
C THR A 248 15.57 -4.30 -9.07
N ILE A 249 15.28 -3.01 -9.17
CA ILE A 249 14.40 -2.28 -8.26
C ILE A 249 13.07 -2.01 -8.97
N LEU A 250 11.98 -2.35 -8.31
CA LEU A 250 10.65 -1.84 -8.62
C LEU A 250 10.38 -0.63 -7.74
N LEU A 251 10.43 0.56 -8.34
CA LEU A 251 10.17 1.83 -7.70
C LEU A 251 8.74 2.29 -8.01
N TYR A 252 7.85 2.37 -7.03
CA TYR A 252 6.61 3.11 -7.17
C TYR A 252 6.83 4.55 -6.71
N THR A 253 6.77 5.48 -7.65
CA THR A 253 7.01 6.91 -7.37
C THR A 253 5.99 7.79 -8.05
N SER A 254 5.80 9.01 -7.57
CA SER A 254 5.07 10.07 -8.31
C SER A 254 5.98 11.01 -9.11
N ARG A 255 7.29 11.01 -8.81
CA ARG A 255 8.26 12.03 -9.27
C ARG A 255 8.82 11.73 -10.66
N TYR A 256 9.00 10.45 -10.97
CA TYR A 256 9.60 9.99 -12.21
C TYR A 256 8.59 9.19 -13.04
N ARG A 257 8.72 9.24 -14.37
CA ARG A 257 7.82 8.58 -15.33
C ARG A 257 8.61 8.11 -16.55
N TYR A 258 8.14 7.05 -17.19
CA TYR A 258 8.69 6.57 -18.46
C TYR A 258 8.39 7.47 -19.65
N SER A 259 7.30 8.24 -19.59
CA SER A 259 6.84 9.03 -20.71
C SER A 259 6.29 10.38 -20.26
N ASP A 260 6.46 11.38 -21.13
CA ASP A 260 5.85 12.71 -20.95
C ASP A 260 4.33 12.66 -20.88
N LYS A 261 3.71 11.63 -21.49
CA LYS A 261 2.27 11.43 -21.42
C LYS A 261 1.83 11.21 -19.98
N ASP A 262 2.54 10.39 -19.22
CA ASP A 262 2.19 10.11 -17.81
C ASP A 262 2.62 11.26 -16.89
N THR A 263 3.74 11.93 -17.19
CA THR A 263 4.19 13.13 -16.47
C THR A 263 3.13 14.24 -16.51
N ASN A 264 2.57 14.47 -17.71
CA ASN A 264 1.59 15.52 -17.94
C ASN A 264 0.14 15.04 -17.75
N ASN A 265 -0.09 13.80 -17.33
CA ASN A 265 -1.43 13.27 -17.17
C ASN A 265 -2.09 13.86 -15.91
N LYS A 266 -2.98 14.84 -16.15
CA LYS A 266 -3.78 15.51 -15.13
C LYS A 266 -4.75 14.62 -14.35
N ASN A 267 -4.91 13.36 -14.74
CA ASN A 267 -5.80 12.39 -14.09
C ASN A 267 -5.04 11.31 -13.30
N THR A 268 -3.71 11.28 -13.38
CA THR A 268 -2.92 10.19 -12.75
C THR A 268 -1.55 10.62 -12.20
N ASN A 269 -1.11 11.86 -12.43
CA ASN A 269 0.21 12.36 -12.04
C ASN A 269 0.56 12.21 -10.55
N HIS A 270 -0.43 12.18 -9.65
CA HIS A 270 -0.21 12.04 -8.20
C HIS A 270 -0.10 10.60 -7.71
N PHE A 271 -0.39 9.60 -8.53
CA PHE A 271 -0.26 8.19 -8.12
C PHE A 271 1.20 7.74 -8.10
N LEU A 272 1.53 6.80 -7.21
CA LEU A 272 2.83 6.12 -7.21
C LEU A 272 2.79 5.00 -8.26
N LEU A 273 3.35 5.27 -9.43
CA LEU A 273 3.35 4.34 -10.56
C LEU A 273 4.64 3.53 -10.59
N PRO A 274 4.58 2.23 -10.96
CA PRO A 274 5.75 1.38 -10.99
C PRO A 274 6.75 1.81 -12.06
N MET A 275 8.03 1.75 -11.68
CA MET A 275 9.19 1.89 -12.55
C MET A 275 10.20 0.78 -12.29
N ILE A 276 10.86 0.32 -13.36
CA ILE A 276 11.92 -0.68 -13.25
C ILE A 276 13.26 0.05 -13.36
N ILE A 277 14.11 -0.15 -12.35
CA ILE A 277 15.44 0.46 -12.24
C ILE A 277 16.45 -0.67 -12.09
N ASP A 278 17.61 -0.51 -12.70
CA ASP A 278 18.77 -1.38 -12.45
C ASP A 278 19.42 -1.00 -11.11
N ALA A 279 19.55 -1.95 -10.19
CA ALA A 279 19.95 -1.67 -8.82
C ALA A 279 21.44 -1.26 -8.68
N GLU A 280 22.29 -1.66 -9.63
CA GLU A 280 23.72 -1.28 -9.64
C GLU A 280 23.93 0.13 -10.20
N THR A 281 23.27 0.43 -11.33
CA THR A 281 23.52 1.66 -12.10
C THR A 281 22.53 2.78 -11.76
N ASN A 282 21.42 2.46 -11.08
CA ASN A 282 20.28 3.36 -10.84
C ASN A 282 19.67 3.93 -12.13
N LEU A 283 19.86 3.24 -13.26
CA LEU A 283 19.29 3.63 -14.55
C LEU A 283 17.91 3.00 -14.74
N VAL A 284 17.00 3.75 -15.35
CA VAL A 284 15.66 3.27 -15.70
C VAL A 284 15.78 2.22 -16.81
N LEU A 285 15.24 1.03 -16.56
CA LEU A 285 15.24 -0.09 -17.50
C LEU A 285 14.07 -0.01 -18.48
N PRO A 286 14.25 -0.40 -19.77
CA PRO A 286 13.20 -0.36 -20.79
C PRO A 286 12.06 -1.38 -20.53
N VAL A 287 10.87 -1.12 -21.10
CA VAL A 287 9.59 -1.83 -20.83
C VAL A 287 8.92 -2.40 -22.09
#